data_AF-A0A4R3YEF6-F1
#
_entry.id   AF-A0A4R3YEF6-F1
#
_cell.length_a   1.000
_cell.length_b   1.000
_cell.length_c   1.000
_cell.angle_alpha   90.00
_cell.angle_beta   90.00
_cell.angle_gamma   90.00
#
_symmetry.space_group_name_H-M   'P 1'
#
loop_
_entity.id
_entity.type
_entity.pdbx_description
1 polymer ?
#
loop_
_entity_poly.entity_id
_entity_poly.type
_entity_poly.pdbx_seq_one_letter_code
_entity_poly.pdbx_strand_id
1 'polypeptide(L)'
;MNKLVILFLITVMVGGCSTYAQKSNSSLQPHKYQPQSVNLSGFPPAYKVGYQDGCESVDRSEMKKDIKRFKTDSQYASGWRDGYDLCKKR
;
A
#
# COMPACT_ATOMS: atom_id res chain seq x y z
N MET A 1 10.91 -45.18 -37.02
CA MET A 1 11.60 -45.53 -35.75
C MET A 1 12.93 -44.78 -35.79
N ASN A 2 13.06 -43.53 -35.33
CA ASN A 2 13.71 -43.21 -34.05
C ASN A 2 13.66 -41.69 -33.75
N LYS A 3 12.76 -40.91 -34.37
CA LYS A 3 12.66 -39.45 -34.13
C LYS A 3 11.64 -39.06 -33.06
N LEU A 4 10.83 -40.00 -32.58
CA LEU A 4 9.78 -39.74 -31.59
C LEU A 4 10.24 -39.89 -30.12
N VAL A 5 11.53 -40.15 -29.89
CA VAL A 5 12.09 -40.33 -28.53
C VAL A 5 12.72 -39.03 -28.01
N ILE A 6 12.99 -38.05 -28.87
CA ILE A 6 13.76 -36.84 -28.51
C ILE A 6 12.86 -35.70 -27.99
N LEU A 7 11.54 -35.81 -28.11
CA LEU A 7 10.59 -34.79 -27.65
C LEU A 7 10.05 -35.02 -26.22
N PHE A 8 10.65 -35.96 -25.47
CA PHE A 8 10.39 -36.18 -24.04
C PHE A 8 11.55 -35.70 -23.16
N LEU A 9 12.27 -34.67 -23.60
CA LEU A 9 13.29 -33.94 -22.83
C LEU A 9 12.85 -32.49 -22.60
N ILE A 10 11.66 -32.29 -22.03
CA ILE A 10 11.32 -31.02 -21.37
C ILE A 10 11.14 -31.31 -19.89
N THR A 11 12.32 -31.44 -19.29
CA THR A 11 12.64 -31.50 -17.88
C THR A 11 12.11 -30.30 -17.10
N VAL A 12 11.47 -30.63 -15.98
CA VAL A 12 11.62 -30.02 -14.65
C VAL A 12 10.96 -28.65 -14.40
N MET A 13 9.85 -28.75 -13.67
CA MET A 13 9.38 -27.79 -12.66
C MET A 13 10.54 -27.06 -11.96
N VAL A 14 10.69 -25.77 -12.21
CA VAL A 14 11.34 -24.85 -11.27
C VAL A 14 10.25 -23.96 -10.67
N GLY A 15 9.52 -24.52 -9.71
CA GLY A 15 8.77 -23.74 -8.72
C GLY A 15 9.76 -23.13 -7.73
N GLY A 16 10.42 -22.05 -8.13
CA GLY A 16 11.25 -21.24 -7.25
C GLY A 16 10.41 -20.23 -6.50
N CYS A 17 10.52 -20.18 -5.17
CA CYS A 17 9.95 -19.12 -4.34
C CYS A 17 10.44 -17.76 -4.84
N SER A 18 9.58 -16.99 -5.50
CA SER A 18 9.81 -15.56 -5.69
C SER A 18 9.74 -14.90 -4.33
N THR A 19 10.87 -14.84 -3.62
CA THR A 19 11.10 -13.73 -2.70
C THR A 19 11.19 -12.51 -3.58
N TYR A 20 10.05 -11.88 -3.87
CA TYR A 20 10.01 -10.52 -4.36
C TYR A 20 10.54 -9.67 -3.20
N ALA A 21 11.86 -9.56 -3.09
CA ALA A 21 12.46 -8.41 -2.48
C ALA A 21 11.98 -7.22 -3.32
N GLN A 22 10.88 -6.60 -2.89
CA GLN A 22 10.47 -5.30 -3.39
C GLN A 22 11.61 -4.36 -3.03
N LYS A 23 12.54 -4.24 -3.97
CA LYS A 23 13.42 -3.10 -4.16
C LYS A 23 12.53 -1.88 -3.93
N SER A 24 12.70 -1.21 -2.80
CA SER A 24 12.06 0.07 -2.53
C SER A 24 12.67 1.06 -3.52
N ASN A 25 12.14 1.04 -4.74
CA ASN A 25 12.42 2.01 -5.77
C ASN A 25 11.94 3.34 -5.20
N SER A 26 12.86 4.06 -4.59
CA SER A 26 12.74 5.48 -4.27
C SER A 26 12.72 6.24 -5.60
N SER A 27 11.60 6.14 -6.32
CA SER A 27 11.31 6.96 -7.48
C SER A 27 10.51 8.15 -6.97
N LEU A 28 11.11 9.35 -7.04
CA LEU A 28 10.45 10.66 -7.05
C LEU A 28 8.92 10.61 -6.86
N GLN A 29 8.45 10.49 -5.62
CA GLN A 29 7.05 10.73 -5.29
C GLN A 29 6.94 12.17 -4.79
N PRO A 30 6.07 13.03 -5.36
CA PRO A 30 5.83 14.38 -4.84
C PRO A 30 5.39 14.19 -3.40
N HIS A 31 6.19 14.69 -2.45
CA HIS A 31 6.25 14.30 -1.05
C HIS A 31 4.85 14.01 -0.47
N LYS A 32 4.37 12.77 -0.66
CA LYS A 32 3.25 12.21 0.08
C LYS A 32 3.68 12.41 1.52
N TYR A 33 2.85 13.04 2.35
CA TYR A 33 3.11 13.15 3.77
C TYR A 33 3.30 11.72 4.30
N GLN A 34 4.54 11.27 4.36
CA GLN A 34 4.94 10.02 4.97
C GLN A 34 5.16 10.43 6.42
N PRO A 35 4.30 10.01 7.36
CA PRO A 35 4.63 10.18 8.75
C PRO A 35 5.71 9.16 9.04
N GLN A 36 6.96 9.55 8.84
CA GLN A 36 8.12 8.67 8.82
C GLN A 36 8.41 8.00 10.19
N SER A 37 7.47 8.05 11.14
CA SER A 37 7.59 7.46 12.47
C SER A 37 6.38 6.67 12.97
N VAL A 38 5.25 6.61 12.24
CA VAL A 38 4.05 5.89 12.75
C VAL A 38 4.00 4.49 12.18
N ASN A 39 4.15 3.49 13.06
CA ASN A 39 4.01 2.09 12.70
C ASN A 39 2.52 1.71 12.58
N LEU A 40 2.05 1.53 11.34
CA LEU A 40 0.69 1.10 11.04
C LEU A 40 0.56 -0.43 10.87
N SER A 41 1.59 -1.21 11.23
CA SER A 41 1.51 -2.67 11.19
C SER A 41 0.42 -3.17 12.14
N GLY A 42 -0.33 -4.19 11.72
CA GLY A 42 -1.47 -4.69 12.48
C GLY A 42 -2.78 -3.91 12.32
N PHE A 43 -2.75 -2.69 11.76
CA PHE A 43 -3.99 -1.97 11.47
C PHE A 43 -4.69 -2.51 10.20
N PRO A 44 -6.04 -2.47 10.17
CA PRO A 44 -6.80 -2.86 8.99
C PRO A 44 -6.45 -2.04 7.75
N PRO A 45 -6.55 -2.60 6.52
CA PRO A 45 -6.25 -1.88 5.29
C PRO A 45 -7.04 -0.57 5.13
N ALA A 46 -8.32 -0.58 5.49
CA ALA A 46 -9.18 0.61 5.42
C ALA A 46 -8.67 1.76 6.30
N TYR A 47 -8.22 1.43 7.52
CA TYR A 47 -7.63 2.40 8.44
C TYR A 47 -6.37 3.03 7.86
N LYS A 48 -5.45 2.22 7.29
CA LYS A 48 -4.20 2.71 6.69
C LYS A 48 -4.44 3.72 5.57
N VAL A 49 -5.41 3.43 4.69
CA VAL A 49 -5.78 4.34 3.60
C VAL A 49 -6.38 5.63 4.16
N GLY A 50 -7.31 5.52 5.12
CA GLY A 50 -7.88 6.68 5.80
C GLY A 50 -6.79 7.55 6.41
N TYR A 51 -5.87 6.94 7.15
CA TYR A 51 -4.74 7.62 7.79
C TYR A 51 -3.89 8.43 6.81
N GLN A 52 -3.54 7.85 5.66
CA GLN A 52 -2.79 8.55 4.63
C GLN A 52 -3.57 9.74 4.04
N ASP A 53 -4.85 9.54 3.72
CA ASP A 53 -5.73 10.58 3.20
C ASP A 53 -5.92 11.73 4.20
N GLY A 54 -6.01 11.40 5.49
CA GLY A 54 -6.09 12.36 6.60
C GLY A 54 -4.86 13.26 6.66
N CYS A 55 -3.66 12.69 6.60
CA CYS A 55 -2.42 13.47 6.57
C CYS A 55 -2.30 14.31 5.29
N GLU A 56 -2.66 13.77 4.12
CA GLU A 56 -2.68 14.53 2.88
C GLU A 56 -3.70 15.69 2.87
N SER A 57 -4.65 15.70 3.82
CA SER A 57 -5.63 16.78 3.99
C SER A 57 -5.13 17.95 4.82
N VAL A 58 -3.93 17.86 5.42
CA VAL A 58 -3.33 18.95 6.22
C VAL A 58 -2.73 20.02 5.30
N ASP A 59 -1.97 19.61 4.30
CA ASP A 59 -1.18 20.50 3.44
C ASP A 59 -1.93 21.03 2.22
N ARG A 60 -3.20 20.64 2.04
CA ARG A 60 -3.98 20.97 0.85
C ARG A 60 -5.14 21.91 1.15
N SER A 61 -5.36 22.85 0.25
CA SER A 61 -6.58 23.69 0.24
C SER A 61 -7.86 22.86 0.11
N GLU A 62 -7.73 21.64 -0.42
CA GLU A 62 -8.81 20.68 -0.55
C GLU A 62 -8.56 19.44 0.31
N MET A 63 -9.52 19.13 1.20
CA MET A 63 -9.47 17.96 2.06
C MET A 63 -9.52 16.69 1.21
N LYS A 64 -8.43 15.92 1.21
CA LYS A 64 -8.41 14.61 0.59
C LYS A 64 -9.18 13.61 1.45
N LYS A 65 -10.48 13.49 1.17
CA LYS A 65 -11.40 12.63 1.91
C LYS A 65 -12.35 11.95 0.93
N ASP A 66 -12.34 10.62 0.90
CA ASP A 66 -13.41 9.86 0.27
C ASP A 66 -14.66 9.99 1.15
N ILE A 67 -15.56 10.91 0.78
CA ILE A 67 -16.76 11.24 1.55
C ILE A 67 -17.67 10.02 1.73
N LYS A 68 -17.75 9.13 0.73
CA LYS A 68 -18.60 7.94 0.81
C LYS A 68 -18.02 6.99 1.86
N ARG A 69 -16.74 6.65 1.75
CA ARG A 69 -16.07 5.77 2.71
C ARG A 69 -16.02 6.37 4.10
N PHE A 70 -15.81 7.68 4.23
CA PHE A 70 -15.85 8.35 5.53
C PHE A 70 -17.18 8.18 6.26
N LYS A 71 -18.29 8.06 5.51
CA LYS A 71 -19.63 7.84 6.07
C LYS A 71 -19.94 6.37 6.33
N THR A 72 -19.42 5.45 5.53
CA THR A 72 -19.86 4.03 5.54
C THR A 72 -18.83 3.06 6.10
N ASP A 73 -17.56 3.44 6.19
CA ASP A 73 -16.44 2.61 6.64
C ASP A 73 -15.82 3.25 7.87
N SER A 74 -16.16 2.73 9.05
CA SER A 74 -15.69 3.25 10.34
C SER A 74 -14.17 3.19 10.48
N GLN A 75 -13.52 2.18 9.89
CA GLN A 75 -12.07 2.02 9.95
C GLN A 75 -11.39 3.10 9.11
N TYR A 76 -11.90 3.36 7.90
CA TYR A 76 -11.42 4.49 7.09
C TYR A 76 -11.64 5.82 7.80
N ALA A 77 -12.82 6.04 8.38
CA ALA A 77 -13.15 7.29 9.06
C ALA A 77 -12.24 7.54 10.29
N SER A 78 -11.99 6.52 11.10
CA SER A 78 -11.06 6.61 12.23
C SER A 78 -9.65 6.91 11.77
N GLY A 79 -9.14 6.13 10.81
CA GLY A 79 -7.80 6.37 10.24
C GLY A 79 -7.66 7.80 9.72
N TRP A 80 -8.65 8.30 8.96
CA TRP A 80 -8.63 9.66 8.43
C TRP A 80 -8.55 10.73 9.52
N ARG A 81 -9.31 10.61 10.61
CA ARG A 81 -9.25 11.56 11.73
C ARG A 81 -7.88 11.51 12.40
N ASP A 82 -7.40 10.31 12.73
CA ASP A 82 -6.12 10.12 13.42
C ASP A 82 -4.95 10.66 12.57
N GLY A 83 -4.96 10.38 11.27
CA GLY A 83 -4.00 10.92 10.31
C GLY A 83 -4.04 12.45 10.27
N TYR A 84 -5.22 13.05 10.09
CA TYR A 84 -5.36 14.51 10.06
C TYR A 84 -4.84 15.16 11.35
N ASP A 85 -5.21 14.64 12.51
CA ASP A 85 -4.85 15.21 13.81
C ASP A 85 -3.36 15.07 14.12
N LEU A 86 -2.77 13.90 13.88
CA LEU A 86 -1.35 13.67 14.13
C LEU A 86 -0.48 14.48 13.17
N CYS A 87 -0.92 14.60 11.92
CA CYS A 87 -0.15 15.25 10.88
C CYS A 87 -0.23 16.78 10.95
N LYS A 88 -1.35 17.32 11.45
CA LYS A 88 -1.53 18.75 11.78
C LYS A 88 -0.71 19.21 13.00
N LYS A 89 -0.45 18.31 13.95
CA LYS A 89 0.35 18.60 15.16
C LYS A 89 1.87 18.61 14.91
N ARG A 90 2.32 18.18 13.73
CA ARG A 90 3.73 18.07 13.41
C ARG A 90 4.29 19.35 12.81
#